data_AF-S7PU38-F1
#
_entry.id   AF-S7PU38-F1
#
_cell.length_a   1.000
_cell.length_b   1.000
_cell.length_c   1.000
_cell.angle_alpha   90.00
_cell.angle_beta   90.00
_cell.angle_gamma   90.00
#
_symmetry.space_group_name_H-M   'P 1'
#
loop_
_entity.id
_entity.type
_entity.pdbx_description
1 polymer ?
#
loop_
_entity_poly.entity_id
_entity_poly.type
_entity_poly.pdbx_seq_one_letter_code
_entity_poly.pdbx_strand_id
1 'polypeptide(L)'
;MGIKGLYGLISEHAPAAIKEHEIKTLFGRKVAIDASMSIYQFLIAVRQRDGEMLTNDAGETTSHLMGFFYRTIRMVENGIKPAYVFDGKPPELKSGVLAKRFERREEAKEEGEEAKETGTVEEMDRFARRQVRVTKEHNEECRKLLKLMGIPVVVAPSEAEAQCAELARGGKVYAAGSEDMDTLTFNAPILLRHLTFSEAKKQPISEIDLAKVLEGLEMDMSQFIDLCILLGCDYLEPIKGIGPKNALKLIREHGGLKGAIEELRKKVAAKGEEAGDDAKKKKGGIHIPQDWPWEEAKKLFEKPDVIPADELEIEWQNPDVDGLVDFLVTEKGFNEDRVRKGAEKLQKHLNAKQQGRLDGFFSVKPKTSPQREEKTKGKGSGKDAKGTKRKIEDKKGDVATKKAKTKK
;
A
#
# COMPACT_ATOMS: atom_id res chain seq x y z
N MET A 1 4.05 -4.18 3.63
CA MET A 1 5.52 -4.12 3.84
C MET A 1 5.79 -2.88 4.70
N GLY A 2 7.04 -2.45 4.89
CA GLY A 2 7.45 -1.29 5.71
C GLY A 2 7.07 -1.34 7.18
N ILE A 3 5.94 -0.74 7.58
CA ILE A 3 5.61 -0.56 9.01
C ILE A 3 4.90 -1.77 9.62
N LYS A 4 5.56 -2.44 10.56
CA LYS A 4 5.05 -3.66 11.21
C LYS A 4 3.81 -3.37 12.08
N GLY A 5 2.74 -4.13 11.86
CA GLY A 5 1.53 -4.07 12.71
C GLY A 5 0.66 -2.82 12.54
N LEU A 6 1.05 -1.87 11.67
CA LEU A 6 0.30 -0.63 11.46
C LEU A 6 -1.13 -0.86 10.97
N TYR A 7 -1.32 -1.74 9.99
CA TYR A 7 -2.65 -2.07 9.47
C TYR A 7 -3.59 -2.59 10.57
N GLY A 8 -3.06 -3.39 11.50
CA GLY A 8 -3.83 -3.92 12.64
C GLY A 8 -4.30 -2.80 13.57
N LEU A 9 -3.44 -1.83 13.88
CA LEU A 9 -3.80 -0.66 14.67
C LEU A 9 -4.84 0.21 13.97
N ILE A 10 -4.67 0.48 12.67
CA ILE A 10 -5.65 1.26 11.90
C ILE A 10 -7.00 0.55 11.89
N SER A 11 -7.01 -0.77 11.70
CA SER A 11 -8.25 -1.56 11.69
C SER A 11 -8.96 -1.52 13.05
N GLU A 12 -8.21 -1.53 14.16
CA GLU A 12 -8.75 -1.52 15.52
C GLU A 12 -9.24 -0.12 15.94
N HIS A 13 -8.48 0.94 15.63
CA HIS A 13 -8.70 2.28 16.18
C HIS A 13 -9.28 3.28 15.16
N ALA A 14 -9.07 3.08 13.87
CA ALA A 14 -9.53 3.95 12.80
C ALA A 14 -10.22 3.15 11.66
N PRO A 15 -11.20 2.25 11.94
CA PRO A 15 -11.80 1.39 10.93
C PRO A 15 -12.48 2.17 9.80
N ALA A 16 -12.99 3.38 10.08
CA ALA A 16 -13.59 4.26 9.08
C ALA A 16 -12.58 4.80 8.04
N ALA A 17 -11.28 4.69 8.31
CA ALA A 17 -10.22 5.05 7.37
C ALA A 17 -10.05 4.02 6.25
N ILE A 18 -10.52 2.79 6.45
CA ILE A 18 -10.35 1.69 5.49
C ILE A 18 -11.66 1.50 4.72
N LYS A 19 -11.57 1.47 3.38
CA LYS A 19 -12.66 1.07 2.50
C LYS A 19 -12.22 -0.01 1.53
N GLU A 20 -13.16 -0.85 1.12
CA GLU A 20 -12.93 -1.86 0.11
C GLU A 20 -13.62 -1.48 -1.20
N HIS A 21 -12.92 -1.72 -2.31
CA HIS A 21 -13.34 -1.35 -3.64
C HIS A 21 -13.23 -2.54 -4.59
N GLU A 22 -14.27 -2.74 -5.40
CA GLU A 22 -14.09 -3.38 -6.70
C GLU A 22 -13.33 -2.44 -7.63
N ILE A 23 -12.44 -3.00 -8.46
CA ILE A 23 -11.60 -2.20 -9.36
C ILE A 23 -12.39 -1.26 -10.28
N LYS A 24 -13.58 -1.67 -10.72
CA LYS A 24 -14.49 -0.87 -11.56
C LYS A 24 -14.94 0.43 -10.89
N THR A 25 -15.02 0.46 -9.56
CA THR A 25 -15.47 1.65 -8.81
C THR A 25 -14.44 2.77 -8.85
N LEU A 26 -13.18 2.46 -9.18
CA LEU A 26 -12.07 3.39 -9.33
C LEU A 26 -11.92 3.92 -10.77
N PHE A 27 -12.92 3.74 -11.62
CA PHE A 27 -12.96 4.31 -12.97
C PHE A 27 -12.67 5.83 -12.93
N GLY A 28 -11.79 6.28 -13.83
CA GLY A 28 -11.38 7.68 -13.97
C GLY A 28 -10.28 8.13 -13.02
N ARG A 29 -9.83 7.27 -12.08
CA ARG A 29 -8.76 7.62 -11.15
C ARG A 29 -7.39 7.52 -11.81
N LYS A 30 -6.58 8.56 -11.62
CA LYS A 30 -5.12 8.49 -11.86
C LYS A 30 -4.45 7.97 -10.59
N VAL A 31 -3.51 7.04 -10.69
CA VAL A 31 -2.84 6.43 -9.52
C VAL A 31 -1.35 6.34 -9.79
N ALA A 32 -0.52 6.83 -8.86
CA ALA A 32 0.93 6.60 -8.89
C ALA A 32 1.21 5.27 -8.21
N ILE A 33 1.87 4.34 -8.90
CA ILE A 33 2.09 2.97 -8.46
C ILE A 33 3.57 2.75 -8.21
N ASP A 34 3.89 2.24 -7.03
CA ASP A 34 5.22 1.78 -6.66
C ASP A 34 5.61 0.56 -7.53
N ALA A 35 6.47 0.82 -8.51
CA ALA A 35 6.93 -0.18 -9.46
C ALA A 35 7.91 -1.15 -8.79
N SER A 36 8.79 -0.68 -7.92
CA SER A 36 9.78 -1.50 -7.24
C SER A 36 9.13 -2.62 -6.43
N MET A 37 8.14 -2.28 -5.59
CA MET A 37 7.35 -3.27 -4.86
C MET A 37 6.58 -4.20 -5.81
N SER A 38 6.07 -3.67 -6.92
CA SER A 38 5.36 -4.47 -7.93
C SER A 38 6.25 -5.50 -8.62
N ILE A 39 7.49 -5.17 -8.98
CA ILE A 39 8.44 -6.11 -9.60
C ILE A 39 8.68 -7.30 -8.66
N TYR A 40 8.98 -7.04 -7.39
CA TYR A 40 9.15 -8.10 -6.38
C TYR A 40 7.93 -9.01 -6.29
N GLN A 41 6.72 -8.45 -6.27
CA GLN A 41 5.49 -9.24 -6.24
C GLN A 41 5.33 -10.11 -7.48
N PHE A 42 5.65 -9.59 -8.66
CA PHE A 42 5.51 -10.36 -9.89
C PHE A 42 6.54 -11.48 -9.99
N LEU A 43 7.81 -11.23 -9.65
CA LEU A 43 8.84 -12.27 -9.62
C LEU A 43 8.55 -13.39 -8.60
N ILE A 44 7.87 -13.06 -7.49
CA ILE A 44 7.48 -14.05 -6.48
C ILE A 44 6.21 -14.81 -6.90
N ALA A 45 5.22 -14.12 -7.44
CA ALA A 45 3.87 -14.68 -7.63
C ALA A 45 3.58 -15.20 -9.04
N VAL A 46 4.26 -14.69 -10.08
CA VAL A 46 4.07 -15.11 -11.47
C VAL A 46 5.08 -16.20 -11.78
N ARG A 47 4.65 -17.45 -11.66
CA ARG A 47 5.46 -18.66 -11.82
C ARG A 47 4.73 -19.69 -12.68
N GLN A 48 5.46 -20.66 -13.19
CA GLN A 48 4.94 -21.86 -13.82
C GLN A 48 4.17 -22.72 -12.81
N ARG A 49 3.44 -23.73 -13.29
CA ARG A 49 2.60 -24.60 -12.43
C ARG A 49 3.41 -25.45 -11.46
N ASP A 50 4.65 -25.76 -11.83
CA ASP A 50 5.65 -26.46 -11.02
C ASP A 50 6.38 -25.54 -10.03
N GLY A 51 6.10 -24.24 -10.02
CA GLY A 51 6.73 -23.26 -9.14
C GLY A 51 7.98 -22.60 -9.71
N GLU A 52 8.44 -22.98 -10.91
CA GLU A 52 9.58 -22.34 -11.56
C GLU A 52 9.25 -20.94 -12.08
N MET A 53 10.27 -20.11 -12.28
CA MET A 53 10.08 -18.80 -12.91
C MET A 53 9.68 -18.96 -14.38
N LEU A 54 8.95 -17.98 -14.91
CA LEU A 54 8.75 -17.90 -16.36
C LEU A 54 10.04 -17.40 -16.99
N THR A 55 10.50 -18.08 -18.03
CA THR A 55 11.66 -17.66 -18.82
C THR A 55 11.36 -17.67 -20.31
N ASN A 56 12.21 -17.00 -21.09
CA ASN A 56 12.29 -17.23 -22.54
C ASN A 56 13.19 -18.45 -22.84
N ASP A 57 13.38 -18.75 -24.13
CA ASP A 57 14.22 -19.87 -24.61
C ASP A 57 15.70 -19.74 -24.21
N ALA A 58 16.16 -18.51 -23.91
CA ALA A 58 17.51 -18.23 -23.43
C ALA A 58 17.65 -18.38 -21.89
N GLY A 59 16.57 -18.71 -21.18
CA GLY A 59 16.55 -18.84 -19.72
C GLY A 59 16.46 -17.49 -18.97
N GLU A 60 16.20 -16.39 -19.66
CA GLU A 60 16.01 -15.07 -19.05
C GLU A 60 14.62 -14.99 -18.43
N THR A 61 14.52 -14.45 -17.20
CA THR A 61 13.22 -14.35 -16.50
C THR A 61 12.29 -13.37 -17.20
N THR A 62 10.99 -13.70 -17.30
CA THR A 62 9.97 -12.86 -17.95
C THR A 62 8.74 -12.60 -17.06
N SER A 63 8.74 -13.09 -15.82
CA SER A 63 7.65 -12.96 -14.85
C SER A 63 7.25 -11.51 -14.55
N HIS A 64 8.23 -10.61 -14.43
CA HIS A 64 7.98 -9.17 -14.21
C HIS A 64 7.29 -8.55 -15.43
N LEU A 65 7.75 -8.83 -16.65
CA LEU A 65 7.13 -8.34 -17.88
C LEU A 65 5.67 -8.80 -18.01
N MET A 66 5.43 -10.09 -17.78
CA MET A 66 4.08 -10.68 -17.76
C MET A 66 3.19 -9.97 -16.73
N GLY A 67 3.70 -9.76 -15.52
CA GLY A 67 3.00 -9.07 -14.44
C GLY A 67 2.63 -7.65 -14.82
N PHE A 68 3.60 -6.83 -15.24
CA PHE A 68 3.37 -5.44 -15.63
C PHE A 68 2.41 -5.34 -16.81
N PHE A 69 2.60 -6.13 -17.86
CA PHE A 69 1.77 -6.09 -19.06
C PHE A 69 0.29 -6.32 -18.71
N TYR A 70 -0.05 -7.45 -18.11
CA TYR A 70 -1.45 -7.80 -17.86
C TYR A 70 -2.09 -7.02 -16.72
N ARG A 71 -1.34 -6.65 -15.67
CA ARG A 71 -1.91 -5.83 -14.58
C ARG A 71 -2.20 -4.42 -15.02
N THR A 72 -1.32 -3.83 -15.82
CA THR A 72 -1.54 -2.50 -16.39
C THR A 72 -2.73 -2.49 -17.34
N ILE A 73 -2.83 -3.48 -18.25
CA ILE A 73 -4.01 -3.66 -19.11
C ILE A 73 -5.28 -3.71 -18.27
N ARG A 74 -5.32 -4.56 -17.24
CA ARG A 74 -6.51 -4.68 -16.36
C ARG A 74 -6.89 -3.35 -15.72
N MET A 75 -5.93 -2.57 -15.23
CA MET A 75 -6.21 -1.25 -14.64
C MET A 75 -6.80 -0.30 -15.66
N VAL A 76 -6.17 -0.20 -16.83
CA VAL A 76 -6.60 0.66 -17.94
C VAL A 76 -7.99 0.27 -18.47
N GLU A 77 -8.25 -1.03 -18.62
CA GLU A 77 -9.57 -1.57 -19.02
C GLU A 77 -10.69 -1.16 -18.05
N ASN A 78 -10.37 -1.05 -16.76
CA ASN A 78 -11.30 -0.58 -15.72
C ASN A 78 -11.30 0.95 -15.56
N GLY A 79 -10.63 1.68 -16.47
CA GLY A 79 -10.59 3.13 -16.52
C GLY A 79 -9.66 3.78 -15.50
N ILE A 80 -8.81 3.01 -14.83
CA ILE A 80 -7.72 3.55 -14.01
C ILE A 80 -6.58 3.98 -14.93
N LYS A 81 -5.98 5.13 -14.63
CA LYS A 81 -4.81 5.67 -15.33
C LYS A 81 -3.57 5.52 -14.45
N PRO A 82 -2.78 4.43 -14.61
CA PRO A 82 -1.61 4.18 -13.78
C PRO A 82 -0.41 5.00 -14.24
N ALA A 83 0.37 5.54 -13.31
CA ALA A 83 1.72 6.08 -13.56
C ALA A 83 2.68 5.31 -12.66
N TYR A 84 3.75 4.74 -13.20
CA TYR A 84 4.65 3.88 -12.44
C TYR A 84 5.87 4.66 -11.95
N VAL A 85 6.21 4.48 -10.69
CA VAL A 85 7.35 5.13 -10.04
C VAL A 85 8.36 4.08 -9.63
N PHE A 86 9.61 4.23 -10.07
CA PHE A 86 10.72 3.33 -9.76
C PHE A 86 11.64 3.97 -8.73
N ASP A 87 12.25 3.16 -7.87
CA ASP A 87 13.26 3.66 -6.93
C ASP A 87 14.48 4.26 -7.65
N GLY A 88 15.05 5.27 -7.01
CA GLY A 88 16.39 5.78 -7.26
C GLY A 88 17.40 5.21 -6.28
N LYS A 89 18.24 6.08 -5.71
CA LYS A 89 19.27 5.67 -4.76
C LYS A 89 18.64 5.50 -3.37
N PRO A 90 18.78 4.32 -2.73
CA PRO A 90 18.22 4.12 -1.40
C PRO A 90 18.91 5.04 -0.37
N PRO A 91 18.20 5.49 0.67
CA PRO A 91 18.79 6.29 1.76
C PRO A 91 19.85 5.50 2.52
N GLU A 92 20.86 6.19 3.06
CA GLU A 92 21.96 5.56 3.81
C GLU A 92 21.45 4.79 5.04
N LEU A 93 20.42 5.30 5.73
CA LEU A 93 19.78 4.63 6.87
C LEU A 93 19.19 3.25 6.50
N LYS A 94 18.84 3.01 5.22
CA LYS A 94 18.31 1.72 4.76
C LYS A 94 19.40 0.66 4.60
N SER A 95 20.68 1.04 4.64
CA SER A 95 21.83 0.14 4.41
C SER A 95 21.81 -1.10 5.32
N GLY A 96 21.53 -0.93 6.62
CA GLY A 96 21.47 -2.04 7.57
C GLY A 96 20.34 -3.03 7.26
N VAL A 97 19.17 -2.54 6.81
CA VAL A 97 18.06 -3.40 6.38
C VAL A 97 18.39 -4.09 5.06
N LEU A 98 19.05 -3.41 4.12
CA LEU A 98 19.50 -4.01 2.86
C LEU A 98 20.54 -5.10 3.08
N ALA A 99 21.49 -4.90 4.02
CA ALA A 99 22.46 -5.92 4.42
C ALA A 99 21.77 -7.15 5.00
N LYS A 100 20.83 -6.98 5.94
CA LYS A 100 20.03 -8.10 6.49
C LYS A 100 19.18 -8.81 5.44
N ARG A 101 18.63 -8.08 4.46
CA ARG A 101 17.91 -8.67 3.32
C ARG A 101 18.86 -9.47 2.41
N PHE A 102 20.12 -9.07 2.31
CA PHE A 102 21.14 -9.82 1.60
C PHE A 102 21.54 -11.10 2.35
N GLU A 103 21.88 -10.99 3.64
CA GLU A 103 22.22 -12.14 4.51
C GLU A 103 21.15 -13.22 4.48
N ARG A 104 19.87 -12.85 4.70
CA ARG A 104 18.75 -13.80 4.65
C ARG A 104 18.56 -14.49 3.30
N ARG A 105 19.02 -13.88 2.21
CA ARG A 105 18.98 -14.51 0.87
C ARG A 105 20.09 -15.51 0.71
N GLU A 106 21.30 -15.21 1.20
CA GLU A 106 22.41 -16.16 1.19
C GLU A 106 22.08 -17.36 2.09
N GLU A 107 21.56 -17.14 3.30
CA GLU A 107 21.05 -18.21 4.18
C GLU A 107 20.00 -19.07 3.47
N ALA A 108 19.00 -18.44 2.83
CA ALA A 108 17.96 -19.17 2.10
C ALA A 108 18.48 -19.88 0.83
N LYS A 109 19.63 -19.45 0.30
CA LYS A 109 20.32 -20.11 -0.82
C LYS A 109 21.03 -21.36 -0.35
N GLU A 110 21.80 -21.26 0.73
CA GLU A 110 22.48 -22.40 1.36
C GLU A 110 21.45 -23.45 1.82
N GLU A 111 20.43 -23.05 2.58
CA GLU A 111 19.33 -23.94 3.01
C GLU A 111 18.61 -24.57 1.80
N GLY A 112 18.46 -23.81 0.72
CA GLY A 112 17.83 -24.28 -0.51
C GLY A 112 18.68 -25.27 -1.30
N GLU A 113 20.01 -25.15 -1.26
CA GLU A 113 20.94 -26.09 -1.87
C GLU A 113 20.99 -27.42 -1.10
N GLU A 114 21.02 -27.37 0.24
CA GLU A 114 20.92 -28.57 1.08
C GLU A 114 19.57 -29.30 0.90
N ALA A 115 18.48 -28.55 0.74
CA ALA A 115 17.15 -29.11 0.53
C ALA A 115 16.91 -29.69 -0.87
N LYS A 116 17.80 -29.48 -1.86
CA LYS A 116 17.61 -30.05 -3.22
C LYS A 116 17.63 -31.58 -3.26
N GLU A 117 18.31 -32.22 -2.31
CA GLU A 117 18.45 -33.68 -2.27
C GLU A 117 17.35 -34.36 -1.42
N THR A 118 16.70 -33.63 -0.50
CA THR A 118 15.83 -34.22 0.53
C THR A 118 14.49 -33.50 0.73
N GLY A 119 14.33 -32.29 0.18
CA GLY A 119 13.19 -31.42 0.41
C GLY A 119 11.98 -31.72 -0.46
N THR A 120 10.81 -31.37 0.05
CA THR A 120 9.55 -31.43 -0.72
C THR A 120 9.50 -30.31 -1.76
N VAL A 121 8.69 -30.48 -2.82
CA VAL A 121 8.44 -29.44 -3.84
C VAL A 121 7.97 -28.13 -3.22
N GLU A 122 7.15 -28.19 -2.15
CA GLU A 122 6.66 -27.01 -1.43
C GLU A 122 7.76 -26.28 -0.65
N GLU A 123 8.71 -27.02 -0.06
CA GLU A 123 9.87 -26.45 0.61
C GLU A 123 10.82 -25.81 -0.39
N MET A 124 11.06 -26.47 -1.52
CA MET A 124 11.87 -25.93 -2.62
C MET A 124 11.27 -24.63 -3.18
N ASP A 125 9.96 -24.57 -3.43
CA ASP A 125 9.28 -23.33 -3.87
C ASP A 125 9.40 -22.22 -2.81
N ARG A 126 9.30 -22.56 -1.52
CA ARG A 126 9.47 -21.60 -0.42
C ARG A 126 10.87 -20.98 -0.42
N PHE A 127 11.92 -21.78 -0.57
CA PHE A 127 13.31 -21.29 -0.65
C PHE A 127 13.52 -20.47 -1.93
N ALA A 128 13.05 -20.96 -3.07
CA ALA A 128 13.15 -20.26 -4.35
C ALA A 128 12.48 -18.87 -4.33
N ARG A 129 11.37 -18.71 -3.60
CA ARG A 129 10.72 -17.41 -3.41
C ARG A 129 11.52 -16.46 -2.50
N ARG A 130 12.23 -16.99 -1.50
CA ARG A 130 13.07 -16.18 -0.59
C ARG A 130 14.33 -15.68 -1.29
N GLN A 131 14.86 -16.43 -2.25
CA GLN A 131 16.05 -16.07 -3.03
C GLN A 131 15.79 -14.99 -4.09
N VAL A 132 14.53 -14.63 -4.36
CA VAL A 132 14.17 -13.64 -5.39
C VAL A 132 14.88 -12.30 -5.16
N ARG A 133 15.54 -11.83 -6.21
CA ARG A 133 16.19 -10.52 -6.26
C ARG A 133 15.75 -9.77 -7.51
N VAL A 134 15.49 -8.48 -7.35
CA VAL A 134 15.30 -7.56 -8.46
C VAL A 134 16.67 -7.09 -8.96
N THR A 135 16.89 -7.15 -10.26
CA THR A 135 18.12 -6.71 -10.92
C THR A 135 17.90 -5.36 -11.61
N LYS A 136 18.99 -4.71 -12.02
CA LYS A 136 18.93 -3.48 -12.83
C LYS A 136 18.25 -3.74 -14.17
N GLU A 137 18.50 -4.90 -14.76
CA GLU A 137 17.88 -5.34 -16.00
C GLU A 137 16.36 -5.45 -15.89
N HIS A 138 15.83 -6.08 -14.83
CA HIS A 138 14.37 -6.14 -14.62
C HIS A 138 13.73 -4.74 -14.59
N ASN A 139 14.41 -3.76 -13.98
CA ASN A 139 13.94 -2.37 -13.97
C ASN A 139 13.99 -1.74 -15.35
N GLU A 140 15.07 -1.94 -16.11
CA GLU A 140 15.23 -1.42 -17.47
C GLU A 140 14.18 -2.01 -18.42
N GLU A 141 13.96 -3.31 -18.36
CA GLU A 141 12.95 -4.03 -19.14
C GLU A 141 11.52 -3.58 -18.79
N CYS A 142 11.18 -3.45 -17.50
CA CYS A 142 9.88 -2.91 -17.10
C CYS A 142 9.67 -1.47 -17.58
N ARG A 143 10.71 -0.63 -17.51
CA ARG A 143 10.62 0.76 -18.01
C ARG A 143 10.47 0.79 -19.54
N LYS A 144 11.20 -0.06 -20.28
CA LYS A 144 11.04 -0.21 -21.74
C LYS A 144 9.60 -0.64 -22.07
N LEU A 145 9.11 -1.69 -21.40
CA LEU A 145 7.73 -2.16 -21.57
C LEU A 145 6.70 -1.06 -21.34
N LEU A 146 6.75 -0.37 -20.20
CA LEU A 146 5.76 0.64 -19.84
C LEU A 146 5.75 1.83 -20.82
N LYS A 147 6.93 2.26 -21.28
CA LYS A 147 7.04 3.28 -22.32
C LYS A 147 6.38 2.83 -23.63
N LEU A 148 6.66 1.60 -24.08
CA LEU A 148 6.02 1.02 -25.25
C LEU A 148 4.49 0.87 -25.08
N MET A 149 4.02 0.64 -23.85
CA MET A 149 2.58 0.61 -23.54
C MET A 149 1.92 2.01 -23.51
N GLY A 150 2.70 3.09 -23.64
CA GLY A 150 2.19 4.46 -23.54
C GLY A 150 1.89 4.90 -22.09
N ILE A 151 2.50 4.24 -21.10
CA ILE A 151 2.25 4.45 -19.68
C ILE A 151 3.37 5.31 -19.07
N PRO A 152 3.06 6.41 -18.37
CA PRO A 152 4.07 7.28 -17.81
C PRO A 152 4.90 6.58 -16.73
N VAL A 153 6.20 6.85 -16.77
CA VAL A 153 7.22 6.29 -15.88
C VAL A 153 7.99 7.44 -15.24
N VAL A 154 8.09 7.41 -13.91
CA VAL A 154 8.91 8.31 -13.11
C VAL A 154 10.00 7.49 -12.41
N VAL A 155 11.20 8.06 -12.30
CA VAL A 155 12.27 7.50 -11.46
C VAL A 155 12.43 8.46 -10.29
N ALA A 156 12.15 7.99 -9.08
CA ALA A 156 12.31 8.78 -7.87
C ALA A 156 13.80 9.08 -7.62
N PRO A 157 14.14 10.19 -6.94
CA PRO A 157 15.51 10.42 -6.46
C PRO A 157 15.94 9.33 -5.47
N SER A 158 15.01 8.94 -4.59
CA SER A 158 15.20 7.89 -3.60
C SER A 158 14.08 6.84 -3.65
N GLU A 159 13.08 6.92 -2.78
CA GLU A 159 12.09 5.84 -2.61
C GLU A 159 10.83 6.11 -3.45
N ALA A 160 10.33 5.08 -4.14
CA ALA A 160 9.19 5.16 -5.03
C ALA A 160 7.89 5.47 -4.28
N GLU A 161 7.66 4.90 -3.11
CA GLU A 161 6.50 5.15 -2.26
C GLU A 161 6.41 6.61 -1.81
N ALA A 162 7.54 7.24 -1.51
CA ALA A 162 7.61 8.64 -1.12
C ALA A 162 7.28 9.55 -2.31
N GLN A 163 7.81 9.24 -3.48
CA GLN A 163 7.49 9.97 -4.71
C GLN A 163 6.03 9.75 -5.14
N CYS A 164 5.45 8.56 -4.93
CA CYS A 164 4.02 8.32 -5.13
C CYS A 164 3.16 9.18 -4.20
N ALA A 165 3.56 9.29 -2.93
CA ALA A 165 2.88 10.14 -1.95
C ALA A 165 2.93 11.62 -2.35
N GLU A 166 4.08 12.10 -2.85
CA GLU A 166 4.23 13.47 -3.37
C GLU A 166 3.32 13.74 -4.57
N LEU A 167 3.27 12.83 -5.55
CA LEU A 167 2.39 12.98 -6.72
C LEU A 167 0.90 13.02 -6.34
N ALA A 168 0.50 12.26 -5.31
CA ALA A 168 -0.86 12.27 -4.80
C ALA A 168 -1.18 13.56 -4.03
N ARG A 169 -0.27 14.00 -3.14
CA ARG A 169 -0.39 15.24 -2.38
C ARG A 169 -0.41 16.48 -3.29
N GLY A 170 0.43 16.49 -4.32
CA GLY A 170 0.48 17.55 -5.33
C GLY A 170 -0.68 17.53 -6.33
N GLY A 171 -1.63 16.60 -6.19
CA GLY A 171 -2.85 16.54 -7.00
C GLY A 171 -2.66 16.06 -8.44
N LYS A 172 -1.47 15.56 -8.80
CA LYS A 172 -1.21 14.97 -10.13
C LYS A 172 -1.93 13.62 -10.29
N VAL A 173 -2.07 12.88 -9.19
CA VAL A 173 -2.83 11.63 -9.11
C VAL A 173 -3.79 11.64 -7.92
N TYR A 174 -4.76 10.72 -7.90
CA TYR A 174 -5.73 10.58 -6.80
C TYR A 174 -5.12 9.91 -5.56
N ALA A 175 -4.27 8.91 -5.77
CA ALA A 175 -3.75 8.06 -4.71
C ALA A 175 -2.37 7.49 -5.07
N ALA A 176 -1.64 7.08 -4.04
CA ALA A 176 -0.50 6.19 -4.16
C ALA A 176 -0.97 4.72 -4.13
N GLY A 177 -0.40 3.87 -4.97
CA GLY A 177 -0.68 2.44 -5.05
C GLY A 177 0.56 1.63 -4.65
N SER A 178 0.58 1.10 -3.43
CA SER A 178 1.66 0.23 -2.94
C SER A 178 1.12 -0.76 -1.90
N GLU A 179 1.84 -1.85 -1.67
CA GLU A 179 1.63 -2.69 -0.47
C GLU A 179 2.45 -2.23 0.73
N ASP A 180 3.31 -1.24 0.53
CA ASP A 180 4.07 -0.66 1.60
C ASP A 180 3.26 0.38 2.38
N MET A 181 3.17 0.14 3.69
CA MET A 181 2.39 0.97 4.61
C MET A 181 3.16 2.22 5.04
N ASP A 182 4.48 2.26 4.85
CA ASP A 182 5.29 3.46 5.02
C ASP A 182 4.89 4.58 4.03
N THR A 183 4.24 4.25 2.91
CA THR A 183 3.63 5.23 2.01
C THR A 183 2.78 6.27 2.77
N LEU A 184 2.04 5.84 3.80
CA LEU A 184 1.25 6.75 4.65
C LEU A 184 2.12 7.71 5.45
N THR A 185 3.30 7.28 5.91
CA THR A 185 4.24 8.13 6.68
C THR A 185 4.87 9.23 5.84
N PHE A 186 4.89 9.09 4.51
CA PHE A 186 5.26 10.16 3.57
C PHE A 186 4.10 11.14 3.27
N ASN A 187 3.04 11.10 4.08
CA ASN A 187 1.86 11.95 3.98
C ASN A 187 1.08 11.74 2.68
N ALA A 188 0.94 10.48 2.23
CA ALA A 188 0.06 10.11 1.14
C ALA A 188 -1.41 10.26 1.55
N PRO A 189 -2.22 11.11 0.90
CA PRO A 189 -3.61 11.33 1.30
C PRO A 189 -4.46 10.05 1.24
N ILE A 190 -4.27 9.27 0.17
CA ILE A 190 -4.94 8.00 -0.07
C ILE A 190 -3.89 6.96 -0.47
N LEU A 191 -3.89 5.81 0.21
CA LEU A 191 -3.13 4.62 -0.15
C LEU A 191 -4.09 3.54 -0.69
N LEU A 192 -3.83 3.04 -1.90
CA LEU A 192 -4.53 1.92 -2.50
C LEU A 192 -3.66 0.66 -2.43
N ARG A 193 -4.12 -0.33 -1.67
CA ARG A 193 -3.53 -1.65 -1.57
C ARG A 193 -4.32 -2.66 -2.40
N HIS A 194 -3.65 -3.73 -2.78
CA HIS A 194 -4.09 -4.86 -3.60
C HIS A 194 -4.39 -4.50 -5.06
N LEU A 195 -3.95 -3.31 -5.51
CA LEU A 195 -4.22 -2.82 -6.86
C LEU A 195 -3.55 -3.69 -7.94
N THR A 196 -2.32 -4.13 -7.68
CA THR A 196 -1.48 -4.95 -8.59
C THR A 196 -1.72 -6.46 -8.43
N PHE A 197 -2.62 -6.87 -7.53
CA PHE A 197 -2.88 -8.28 -7.29
C PHE A 197 -3.58 -8.95 -8.48
N SER A 198 -3.40 -10.27 -8.55
CA SER A 198 -4.11 -11.08 -9.52
C SER A 198 -5.60 -11.07 -9.29
N GLU A 199 -6.38 -10.94 -10.36
CA GLU A 199 -7.82 -11.12 -10.32
C GLU A 199 -8.20 -12.51 -9.77
N ALA A 200 -7.38 -13.52 -10.03
CA ALA A 200 -7.57 -14.86 -9.49
C ALA A 200 -7.57 -14.91 -7.94
N LYS A 201 -6.91 -13.95 -7.26
CA LYS A 201 -6.93 -13.87 -5.79
C LYS A 201 -8.29 -13.41 -5.25
N LYS A 202 -9.14 -12.80 -6.08
CA LYS A 202 -10.45 -12.25 -5.69
C LYS A 202 -10.40 -11.34 -4.45
N GLN A 203 -9.28 -10.66 -4.24
CA GLN A 203 -9.11 -9.74 -3.13
C GLN A 203 -9.58 -8.34 -3.55
N PRO A 204 -10.41 -7.67 -2.73
CA PRO A 204 -10.81 -6.30 -3.00
C PRO A 204 -9.62 -5.35 -2.84
N ILE A 205 -9.69 -4.21 -3.54
CA ILE A 205 -8.73 -3.12 -3.38
C ILE A 205 -9.04 -2.42 -2.07
N SER A 206 -8.04 -2.30 -1.20
CA SER A 206 -8.18 -1.62 0.09
C SER A 206 -7.70 -0.17 -0.05
N GLU A 207 -8.60 0.77 0.15
CA GLU A 207 -8.32 2.20 0.23
C GLU A 207 -8.11 2.58 1.70
N ILE A 208 -7.02 3.28 2.00
CA ILE A 208 -6.73 3.82 3.33
C ILE A 208 -6.62 5.34 3.21
N ASP A 209 -7.46 6.06 3.95
CA ASP A 209 -7.54 7.51 4.00
C ASP A 209 -6.75 8.06 5.19
N LEU A 210 -5.62 8.72 4.92
CA LEU A 210 -4.70 9.19 5.96
C LEU A 210 -5.35 10.17 6.93
N ALA A 211 -6.21 11.07 6.45
CA ALA A 211 -6.87 12.04 7.34
C ALA A 211 -7.72 11.33 8.39
N LYS A 212 -8.44 10.28 7.99
CA LYS A 212 -9.21 9.45 8.92
C LYS A 212 -8.35 8.56 9.80
N VAL A 213 -7.17 8.13 9.32
CA VAL A 213 -6.18 7.43 10.16
C VAL A 213 -5.74 8.33 11.30
N LEU A 214 -5.33 9.57 11.00
CA LEU A 214 -4.89 10.55 12.00
C LEU A 214 -6.02 10.90 12.98
N GLU A 215 -7.25 11.09 12.48
CA GLU A 215 -8.44 11.33 13.31
C GLU A 215 -8.71 10.15 14.26
N GLY A 216 -8.79 8.93 13.75
CA GLY A 216 -9.12 7.75 14.57
C GLY A 216 -8.00 7.33 15.52
N LEU A 217 -6.74 7.62 15.18
CA LEU A 217 -5.60 7.41 16.08
C LEU A 217 -5.41 8.56 17.09
N GLU A 218 -6.12 9.67 16.92
CA GLU A 218 -6.08 10.86 17.78
C GLU A 218 -4.66 11.46 17.85
N MET A 219 -4.01 11.61 16.69
CA MET A 219 -2.64 12.10 16.60
C MET A 219 -2.42 12.96 15.36
N ASP A 220 -1.47 13.88 15.43
CA ASP A 220 -1.01 14.60 14.25
C ASP A 220 -0.04 13.76 13.39
N MET A 221 0.36 14.30 12.24
CA MET A 221 1.25 13.61 11.32
C MET A 221 2.63 13.33 11.91
N SER A 222 3.17 14.23 12.73
CA SER A 222 4.48 14.07 13.37
C SER A 222 4.45 12.93 14.40
N GLN A 223 3.38 12.87 15.21
CA GLN A 223 3.15 11.78 16.15
C GLN A 223 2.88 10.44 15.45
N PHE A 224 2.22 10.48 14.28
CA PHE A 224 2.01 9.29 13.46
C PHE A 224 3.32 8.72 12.90
N ILE A 225 4.24 9.58 12.45
CA ILE A 225 5.60 9.18 12.04
C ILE A 225 6.34 8.58 13.24
N ASP A 226 6.28 9.22 14.41
CA ASP A 226 6.88 8.72 15.65
C ASP A 226 6.38 7.32 16.02
N LEU A 227 5.06 7.10 15.92
CA LEU A 227 4.44 5.79 16.11
C LEU A 227 5.00 4.77 15.12
N CYS A 228 5.08 5.12 13.84
CA CYS A 228 5.52 4.19 12.80
C CYS A 228 7.00 3.80 12.95
N ILE A 229 7.86 4.74 13.39
CA ILE A 229 9.25 4.43 13.74
C ILE A 229 9.30 3.45 14.92
N LEU A 230 8.49 3.68 15.95
CA LEU A 230 8.45 2.83 17.14
C LEU A 230 7.89 1.42 16.87
N LEU A 231 6.94 1.30 15.95
CA LEU A 231 6.42 0.01 15.45
C LEU A 231 7.49 -0.79 14.68
N GLY A 232 8.46 -0.09 14.09
CA GLY A 232 9.51 -0.64 13.26
C GLY A 232 9.28 -0.28 11.80
N CYS A 233 10.20 0.51 11.27
CA CYS A 233 10.32 0.89 9.87
C CYS A 233 11.54 0.24 9.21
N ASP A 234 11.77 0.52 7.93
CA ASP A 234 12.91 0.00 7.16
C ASP A 234 14.21 0.80 7.37
N TYR A 235 14.18 1.89 8.14
CA TYR A 235 15.34 2.78 8.35
C TYR A 235 16.05 2.55 9.69
N LEU A 236 15.41 1.85 10.63
CA LEU A 236 15.93 1.64 11.98
C LEU A 236 15.60 0.25 12.50
N GLU A 237 16.47 -0.28 13.36
CA GLU A 237 16.13 -1.49 14.11
C GLU A 237 14.97 -1.21 15.07
N PRO A 238 13.95 -2.07 15.12
CA PRO A 238 12.85 -1.92 16.07
C PRO A 238 13.34 -2.19 17.50
N ILE A 239 12.83 -1.42 18.46
CA ILE A 239 13.09 -1.67 19.88
C ILE A 239 12.47 -3.03 20.28
N LYS A 240 13.31 -3.97 20.67
CA LYS A 240 12.86 -5.30 21.12
C LYS A 240 12.00 -5.16 22.37
N GLY A 241 10.87 -5.88 22.41
CA GLY A 241 9.93 -5.86 23.53
C GLY A 241 8.83 -4.80 23.43
N ILE A 242 8.79 -4.00 22.37
CA ILE A 242 7.70 -3.04 22.12
C ILE A 242 6.79 -3.59 21.01
N GLY A 243 5.54 -3.91 21.37
CA GLY A 243 4.50 -4.32 20.43
C GLY A 243 3.54 -3.18 20.08
N PRO A 244 2.65 -3.37 19.08
CA PRO A 244 1.83 -2.28 18.54
C PRO A 244 0.97 -1.53 19.57
N LYS A 245 0.30 -2.27 20.48
CA LYS A 245 -0.53 -1.66 21.53
C LYS A 245 0.30 -0.80 22.51
N ASN A 246 1.51 -1.27 22.86
CA ASN A 246 2.40 -0.54 23.74
C ASN A 246 3.00 0.69 23.05
N ALA A 247 3.36 0.58 21.76
CA ALA A 247 3.83 1.70 20.97
C ALA A 247 2.79 2.83 20.90
N LEU A 248 1.54 2.50 20.56
CA LEU A 248 0.45 3.46 20.51
C LEU A 248 0.22 4.15 21.86
N LYS A 249 0.22 3.36 22.95
CA LYS A 249 0.10 3.89 24.32
C LYS A 249 1.20 4.89 24.65
N LEU A 250 2.47 4.53 24.39
CA LEU A 250 3.62 5.37 24.69
C LEU A 250 3.57 6.70 23.94
N ILE A 251 3.22 6.68 22.65
CA ILE A 251 3.12 7.92 21.86
C ILE A 251 2.01 8.84 22.38
N ARG A 252 0.85 8.27 22.74
CA ARG A 252 -0.28 9.05 23.31
C ARG A 252 0.05 9.64 24.68
N GLU A 253 0.71 8.87 25.57
CA GLU A 253 1.02 9.31 26.93
C GLU A 253 2.19 10.30 26.99
N HIS A 254 3.15 10.18 26.08
CA HIS A 254 4.40 10.95 26.13
C HIS A 254 4.57 11.94 24.96
N GLY A 255 3.52 12.12 24.15
CA GLY A 255 3.42 13.16 23.13
C GLY A 255 4.28 12.98 21.89
N GLY A 256 5.16 11.97 21.84
CA GLY A 256 6.04 11.69 20.70
C GLY A 256 7.20 10.75 21.05
N LEU A 257 8.07 10.52 20.07
CA LEU A 257 9.12 9.49 20.19
C LEU A 257 10.17 9.82 21.24
N LYS A 258 10.54 11.10 21.39
CA LYS A 258 11.47 11.57 22.44
C LYS A 258 10.99 11.20 23.84
N GLY A 259 9.75 11.57 24.18
CA GLY A 259 9.16 11.27 25.48
C GLY A 259 8.99 9.76 25.71
N ALA A 260 8.61 9.02 24.66
CA ALA A 260 8.52 7.56 24.72
C ALA A 260 9.89 6.91 25.02
N ILE A 261 10.98 7.35 24.37
CA ILE A 261 12.33 6.83 24.62
C ILE A 261 12.80 7.15 26.04
N GLU A 262 12.59 8.39 26.51
CA GLU A 262 12.96 8.79 27.87
C GLU A 262 12.27 7.92 28.92
N GLU A 263 10.97 7.67 28.75
CA GLU A 263 10.21 6.79 29.63
C GLU A 263 10.70 5.33 29.56
N LEU A 264 10.98 4.82 28.34
CA LEU A 264 11.50 3.48 28.18
C LEU A 264 12.87 3.31 28.85
N ARG A 265 13.75 4.31 28.75
CA ARG A 265 15.06 4.32 29.44
C ARG A 265 14.90 4.31 30.96
N LYS A 266 13.96 5.11 31.51
CA LYS A 266 13.64 5.10 32.95
C LYS A 266 13.16 3.71 33.40
N LYS A 267 12.26 3.09 32.65
CA LYS A 267 11.74 1.73 32.93
C LYS A 267 12.83 0.65 32.89
N VAL A 268 13.79 0.77 31.98
CA VAL A 268 14.93 -0.15 31.89
C VAL A 268 15.88 0.06 33.08
N ALA A 269 16.18 1.31 33.45
CA ALA A 269 17.04 1.63 34.59
C ALA A 269 16.45 1.13 35.92
N ALA A 270 15.17 1.41 36.19
CA ALA A 270 14.49 0.97 37.40
C ALA A 270 14.47 -0.57 37.56
N LYS A 271 14.31 -1.30 36.44
CA LYS A 271 14.39 -2.78 36.45
C LYS A 271 15.81 -3.33 36.59
N GLY A 272 16.81 -2.56 36.21
CA GLY A 272 18.23 -2.89 36.40
C GLY A 272 18.67 -2.73 37.86
N GLU A 273 18.06 -1.80 38.60
CA GLU A 273 18.34 -1.59 40.03
C GLU A 273 17.63 -2.62 40.94
N GLU A 274 16.45 -3.12 40.54
CA GLU A 274 15.71 -4.16 41.30
C GLU A 274 16.21 -5.60 41.06
N ALA A 275 17.06 -5.80 40.04
CA ALA A 275 17.54 -7.12 39.66
C ALA A 275 18.97 -7.36 40.20
N GLY A 276 19.06 -7.97 41.39
CA GLY A 276 20.30 -8.63 41.82
C GLY A 276 20.79 -9.68 40.80
N ASP A 277 22.04 -10.12 40.95
CA ASP A 277 22.89 -10.86 39.98
C ASP A 277 22.27 -12.07 39.22
N ASP A 278 21.08 -12.55 39.57
CA ASP A 278 20.43 -13.74 38.99
C ASP A 278 19.48 -13.48 37.79
N ALA A 279 19.35 -12.25 37.29
CA ALA A 279 18.36 -11.94 36.24
C ALA A 279 18.83 -12.04 34.78
N LYS A 280 20.07 -12.47 34.50
CA LYS A 280 20.67 -12.49 33.14
C LYS A 280 20.03 -13.46 32.12
N LYS A 281 18.92 -14.13 32.45
CA LYS A 281 18.25 -15.12 31.57
C LYS A 281 16.74 -14.92 31.35
N LYS A 282 16.14 -13.75 31.61
CA LYS A 282 14.75 -13.49 31.16
C LYS A 282 14.72 -12.97 29.71
N LYS A 283 14.30 -13.85 28.81
CA LYS A 283 14.20 -13.73 27.34
C LYS A 283 13.16 -12.71 26.82
N GLY A 284 12.89 -11.60 27.55
CA GLY A 284 11.78 -10.70 27.27
C GLY A 284 11.92 -9.25 27.77
N GLY A 285 13.15 -8.76 27.98
CA GLY A 285 13.40 -7.36 28.38
C GLY A 285 13.31 -6.37 27.22
N ILE A 286 12.99 -5.11 27.53
CA ILE A 286 13.08 -4.00 26.56
C ILE A 286 14.55 -3.69 26.34
N HIS A 287 15.00 -3.70 25.09
CA HIS A 287 16.36 -3.33 24.73
C HIS A 287 16.35 -2.17 23.75
N ILE A 288 16.87 -1.03 24.19
CA ILE A 288 17.02 0.18 23.39
C ILE A 288 18.49 0.24 22.97
N PRO A 289 18.80 0.30 21.67
CA PRO A 289 20.17 0.50 21.21
C PRO A 289 20.78 1.78 21.81
N GLN A 290 22.08 1.74 22.14
CA GLN A 290 22.78 2.90 22.68
C GLN A 290 22.79 4.05 21.67
N ASP A 291 23.05 3.71 20.41
CA ASP A 291 22.88 4.58 19.25
C ASP A 291 21.62 4.16 18.49
N TRP A 292 20.62 5.05 18.49
CA TRP A 292 19.35 4.85 17.80
C TRP A 292 18.95 6.18 17.15
N PRO A 293 19.40 6.48 15.92
CA PRO A 293 19.26 7.79 15.27
C PRO A 293 17.83 8.01 14.74
N TRP A 294 16.86 7.98 15.64
CA TRP A 294 15.44 8.13 15.33
C TRP A 294 15.08 9.51 14.77
N GLU A 295 15.83 10.56 15.13
CA GLU A 295 15.63 11.91 14.59
C GLU A 295 15.95 11.97 13.09
N GLU A 296 16.98 11.24 12.64
CA GLU A 296 17.35 11.17 11.23
C GLU A 296 16.31 10.41 10.42
N ALA A 297 15.83 9.27 10.95
CA ALA A 297 14.74 8.53 10.32
C ALA A 297 13.44 9.34 10.26
N LYS A 298 13.11 10.09 11.33
CA LYS A 298 11.95 11.00 11.33
C LYS A 298 12.08 12.07 10.26
N LYS A 299 13.25 12.71 10.15
CA LYS A 299 13.53 13.73 9.14
C LYS A 299 13.37 13.18 7.72
N LEU A 300 13.76 11.93 7.48
CA LEU A 300 13.59 11.26 6.20
C LEU A 300 12.10 11.13 5.83
N PHE A 301 11.24 10.78 6.77
CA PHE A 301 9.79 10.73 6.52
C PHE A 301 9.15 12.11 6.36
N GLU A 302 9.58 13.10 7.14
CA GLU A 302 9.03 14.46 7.09
C GLU A 302 9.46 15.22 5.83
N LYS A 303 10.68 14.95 5.34
CA LYS A 303 11.30 15.61 4.18
C LYS A 303 12.01 14.58 3.30
N PRO A 304 11.25 13.70 2.62
CA PRO A 304 11.83 12.71 1.73
C PRO A 304 12.45 13.40 0.51
N ASP A 305 13.46 12.73 -0.08
CA ASP A 305 14.05 13.16 -1.34
C ASP A 305 13.16 12.75 -2.51
N VAL A 306 12.36 13.71 -2.99
CA VAL A 306 11.37 13.55 -4.05
C VAL A 306 11.44 14.73 -5.03
N ILE A 307 11.08 14.48 -6.27
CA ILE A 307 10.86 15.53 -7.27
C ILE A 307 9.51 16.18 -6.97
N PRO A 308 9.44 17.52 -6.84
CA PRO A 308 8.18 18.23 -6.66
C PRO A 308 7.16 17.87 -7.74
N ALA A 309 5.90 17.68 -7.34
CA ALA A 309 4.88 17.19 -8.26
C ALA A 309 4.64 18.12 -9.45
N ASP A 310 4.75 19.43 -9.27
CA ASP A 310 4.57 20.45 -10.30
C ASP A 310 5.65 20.42 -11.38
N GLU A 311 6.86 19.95 -11.06
CA GLU A 311 7.97 19.73 -12.00
C GLU A 311 7.81 18.47 -12.87
N LEU A 312 6.83 17.60 -12.55
CA LEU A 312 6.57 16.37 -13.29
C LEU A 312 5.32 16.47 -14.17
N GLU A 313 5.49 16.10 -15.44
CA GLU A 313 4.40 15.89 -16.38
C GLU A 313 4.07 14.40 -16.48
N ILE A 314 2.79 14.06 -16.23
CA ILE A 314 2.30 12.68 -16.26
C ILE A 314 1.27 12.58 -17.38
N GLU A 315 1.71 12.03 -18.50
CA GLU A 315 0.90 11.88 -19.70
C GLU A 315 0.82 10.42 -20.14
N TRP A 316 -0.38 10.02 -20.56
CA TRP A 316 -0.64 8.72 -21.15
C TRP A 316 -0.70 8.88 -22.66
N GLN A 317 0.08 8.06 -23.36
CA GLN A 317 0.19 8.09 -24.81
C GLN A 317 -0.42 6.83 -25.41
N ASN A 318 -0.55 6.81 -26.74
CA ASN A 318 -0.93 5.57 -27.43
C ASN A 318 0.20 4.53 -27.30
N PRO A 319 -0.14 3.24 -27.16
CA PRO A 319 0.86 2.18 -27.16
C PRO A 319 1.53 2.06 -28.53
N ASP A 320 2.84 1.85 -28.53
CA ASP A 320 3.64 1.45 -29.68
C ASP A 320 3.48 -0.07 -29.90
N VAL A 321 2.55 -0.44 -30.77
CA VAL A 321 2.18 -1.84 -31.00
C VAL A 321 3.33 -2.63 -31.62
N ASP A 322 4.05 -2.04 -32.58
CA ASP A 322 5.14 -2.73 -33.26
C ASP A 322 6.35 -2.88 -32.34
N GLY A 323 6.68 -1.85 -31.56
CA GLY A 323 7.72 -1.94 -30.53
C GLY A 323 7.38 -2.94 -29.41
N LEU A 324 6.10 -3.07 -29.02
CA LEU A 324 5.65 -4.10 -28.08
C LEU A 324 5.82 -5.51 -28.66
N VAL A 325 5.49 -5.71 -29.94
CA VAL A 325 5.67 -7.01 -30.60
C VAL A 325 7.14 -7.35 -30.69
N ASP A 326 7.98 -6.43 -31.17
CA ASP A 326 9.43 -6.65 -31.24
C ASP A 326 10.01 -7.02 -29.88
N PHE A 327 9.72 -6.22 -28.85
CA PHE A 327 10.27 -6.47 -27.53
C PHE A 327 9.72 -7.74 -26.86
N LEU A 328 8.40 -7.91 -26.78
CA LEU A 328 7.83 -9.04 -26.04
C LEU A 328 7.89 -10.34 -26.83
N VAL A 329 7.63 -10.32 -28.14
CA VAL A 329 7.55 -11.53 -28.96
C VAL A 329 8.95 -11.92 -29.43
N THR A 330 9.66 -11.03 -30.12
CA THR A 330 10.96 -11.35 -30.72
C THR A 330 12.04 -11.54 -29.67
N GLU A 331 12.21 -10.59 -28.74
CA GLU A 331 13.29 -10.66 -27.73
C GLU A 331 12.92 -11.58 -26.55
N LYS A 332 11.66 -11.56 -26.10
CA LYS A 332 11.24 -12.21 -24.84
C LYS A 332 10.34 -13.44 -25.00
N GLY A 333 10.05 -13.86 -26.23
CA GLY A 333 9.36 -15.14 -26.51
C GLY A 333 7.87 -15.18 -26.13
N PHE A 334 7.20 -14.03 -26.03
CA PHE A 334 5.76 -13.98 -25.76
C PHE A 334 4.95 -14.37 -27.00
N ASN A 335 3.72 -14.84 -26.79
CA ASN A 335 2.82 -15.14 -27.90
C ASN A 335 2.29 -13.85 -28.56
N GLU A 336 2.52 -13.71 -29.87
CA GLU A 336 2.18 -12.51 -30.64
C GLU A 336 0.70 -12.14 -30.57
N ASP A 337 -0.21 -13.09 -30.79
CA ASP A 337 -1.66 -12.84 -30.75
C ASP A 337 -2.10 -12.25 -29.41
N ARG A 338 -1.52 -12.71 -28.31
CA ARG A 338 -1.81 -12.19 -26.96
C ARG A 338 -1.27 -10.79 -26.77
N VAL A 339 -0.06 -10.52 -27.25
CA VAL A 339 0.55 -9.18 -27.17
C VAL A 339 -0.27 -8.17 -27.98
N ARG A 340 -0.59 -8.48 -29.24
CA ARG A 340 -1.41 -7.61 -30.11
C ARG A 340 -2.80 -7.34 -29.52
N LYS A 341 -3.51 -8.37 -29.06
CA LYS A 341 -4.81 -8.20 -28.37
C LYS A 341 -4.69 -7.33 -27.11
N GLY A 342 -3.61 -7.48 -26.34
CA GLY A 342 -3.33 -6.64 -25.18
C GLY A 342 -3.11 -5.17 -25.55
N ALA A 343 -2.35 -4.92 -26.62
CA ALA A 343 -2.08 -3.58 -27.13
C ALA A 343 -3.36 -2.90 -27.67
N GLU A 344 -4.20 -3.63 -28.41
CA GLU A 344 -5.52 -3.16 -28.88
C GLU A 344 -6.41 -2.72 -27.71
N LYS A 345 -6.43 -3.51 -26.62
CA LYS A 345 -7.17 -3.18 -25.39
C LYS A 345 -6.63 -1.89 -24.76
N LEU A 346 -5.32 -1.74 -24.63
CA LEU A 346 -4.72 -0.49 -24.13
C LEU A 346 -5.13 0.71 -24.98
N GLN A 347 -4.94 0.61 -26.29
CA GLN A 347 -5.26 1.70 -27.22
C GLN A 347 -6.73 2.11 -27.14
N LYS A 348 -7.65 1.14 -27.09
CA LYS A 348 -9.09 1.40 -26.95
C LYS A 348 -9.41 2.12 -25.64
N HIS A 349 -8.86 1.67 -24.52
CA HIS A 349 -9.27 2.12 -23.20
C HIS A 349 -8.53 3.39 -22.73
N LEU A 350 -7.30 3.65 -23.19
CA LEU A 350 -6.60 4.91 -22.95
C LEU A 350 -7.29 6.09 -23.67
N ASN A 351 -7.80 5.86 -24.87
CA ASN A 351 -8.51 6.87 -25.68
C ASN A 351 -10.01 6.99 -25.35
N ALA A 352 -10.55 6.14 -24.50
CA ALA A 352 -11.96 6.21 -24.12
C ALA A 352 -12.23 7.54 -23.41
N LYS A 353 -13.21 8.31 -23.91
CA LYS A 353 -13.67 9.55 -23.26
C LYS A 353 -14.13 9.21 -21.84
N GLN A 354 -13.36 9.66 -20.85
CA GLN A 354 -13.70 9.44 -19.45
C GLN A 354 -14.74 10.48 -19.03
N GLN A 355 -15.92 10.02 -18.59
CA GLN A 355 -16.84 10.88 -17.86
C GLN A 355 -16.16 11.31 -16.55
N GLY A 356 -15.92 12.61 -16.38
CA GLY A 356 -15.27 13.15 -15.19
C GLY A 356 -16.07 12.82 -13.92
N ARG A 357 -15.38 12.40 -12.85
CA ARG A 357 -16.04 12.15 -11.57
C ARG A 357 -16.29 13.47 -10.83
N LEU A 358 -17.42 13.58 -10.14
CA LEU A 358 -17.80 14.80 -9.40
C LEU A 358 -16.76 15.22 -8.35
N ASP A 359 -16.15 14.26 -7.68
CA ASP A 359 -15.13 14.50 -6.67
C ASP A 359 -13.77 14.92 -7.26
N GLY A 360 -13.60 14.86 -8.59
CA GLY A 360 -12.52 15.57 -9.28
C GLY A 360 -12.80 17.06 -9.47
N PHE A 361 -14.05 17.52 -9.34
CA PHE A 361 -14.44 18.92 -9.48
C PHE A 361 -14.65 19.62 -8.13
N PHE A 362 -14.97 18.87 -7.07
CA PHE A 362 -15.29 19.42 -5.76
C PHE A 362 -14.36 18.83 -4.70
N SER A 363 -13.70 19.69 -3.93
CA SER A 363 -13.06 19.25 -2.69
C SER A 363 -14.13 18.91 -1.64
N VAL A 364 -14.03 17.73 -1.04
CA VAL A 364 -14.95 17.32 0.03
C VAL A 364 -14.67 18.21 1.24
N LYS A 365 -15.59 19.13 1.56
CA LYS A 365 -15.52 19.86 2.83
C LYS A 365 -15.70 18.86 3.98
N PRO A 366 -14.85 18.88 5.02
CA PRO A 366 -15.09 18.06 6.20
C PRO A 366 -16.45 18.40 6.80
N LYS A 367 -17.24 17.38 7.16
CA LYS A 367 -18.53 17.58 7.83
C LYS A 367 -18.25 18.27 9.16
N THR A 368 -18.72 19.51 9.33
CA THR A 368 -18.80 20.15 10.64
C THR A 368 -19.66 19.27 11.54
N SER A 369 -19.09 18.80 12.64
CA SER A 369 -19.79 18.08 13.70
C SER A 369 -21.07 18.83 14.06
N PRO A 370 -22.23 18.17 14.23
CA PRO A 370 -23.45 18.86 14.62
C PRO A 370 -23.23 19.52 15.98
N GLN A 371 -23.20 20.85 16.00
CA GLN A 371 -23.26 21.62 17.24
C GLN A 371 -24.51 21.16 17.99
N ARG A 372 -24.30 20.67 19.20
CA ARG A 372 -25.34 20.31 20.14
C ARG A 372 -26.01 21.63 20.54
N GLU A 373 -27.11 22.00 19.88
CA GLU A 373 -27.91 23.14 20.28
C GLU A 373 -28.45 22.90 21.70
N GLU A 374 -27.96 23.69 22.66
CA GLU A 374 -28.56 23.81 23.98
C GLU A 374 -29.97 24.39 23.84
N LYS A 375 -30.98 23.58 24.11
CA LYS A 375 -32.36 24.03 24.28
C LYS A 375 -32.45 24.87 25.56
N THR A 376 -32.33 26.18 25.43
CA THR A 376 -32.83 27.12 26.44
C THR A 376 -34.37 27.12 26.40
N LYS A 377 -34.97 26.80 27.55
CA LYS A 377 -36.43 26.88 27.79
C LYS A 377 -36.85 28.35 27.84
N GLY A 378 -37.74 28.76 26.93
CA GLY A 378 -38.50 30.00 27.02
C GLY A 378 -39.98 29.76 26.76
N LYS A 379 -40.82 29.96 27.79
CA LYS A 379 -42.29 29.97 27.71
C LYS A 379 -42.78 31.29 27.11
N GLY A 380 -43.85 31.27 26.30
CA GLY A 380 -44.63 32.49 26.02
C GLY A 380 -45.61 32.44 24.82
N SER A 381 -46.81 31.91 25.07
CA SER A 381 -48.15 32.33 24.58
C SER A 381 -48.42 32.70 23.09
N GLY A 382 -49.36 31.94 22.48
CA GLY A 382 -50.68 32.46 22.08
C GLY A 382 -51.08 32.55 20.60
N LYS A 383 -52.01 31.66 20.17
CA LYS A 383 -53.19 31.83 19.26
C LYS A 383 -52.98 32.37 17.81
N ASP A 384 -53.65 31.98 16.72
CA ASP A 384 -54.85 31.21 16.34
C ASP A 384 -54.66 30.83 14.83
N ALA A 385 -54.89 29.60 14.34
CA ALA A 385 -56.12 28.97 13.82
C ALA A 385 -56.27 28.89 12.27
N LYS A 386 -56.94 27.80 11.83
CA LYS A 386 -57.31 27.31 10.47
C LYS A 386 -56.19 26.67 9.64
N GLY A 387 -56.18 25.39 9.25
CA GLY A 387 -57.24 24.39 9.02
C GLY A 387 -57.36 24.12 7.52
N THR A 388 -57.01 22.93 6.99
CA THR A 388 -57.97 21.93 6.48
C THR A 388 -57.27 20.57 6.23
N LYS A 389 -57.97 19.50 6.65
CA LYS A 389 -57.64 18.06 6.61
C LYS A 389 -57.80 17.42 5.21
N ARG A 390 -57.10 16.29 4.98
CA ARG A 390 -57.61 15.03 4.37
C ARG A 390 -56.62 13.89 4.71
N LYS A 391 -56.91 13.09 5.73
CA LYS A 391 -57.64 11.80 5.80
C LYS A 391 -56.82 10.59 5.30
N ILE A 392 -56.53 9.72 6.26
CA ILE A 392 -55.93 8.38 6.24
C ILE A 392 -56.95 7.37 5.73
N GLU A 393 -56.49 6.33 5.01
CA GLU A 393 -57.10 5.00 5.07
C GLU A 393 -56.01 3.92 5.02
N ASP A 394 -55.93 3.16 6.12
CA ASP A 394 -55.21 1.90 6.28
C ASP A 394 -55.96 0.76 5.58
N LYS A 395 -55.22 -0.15 4.94
CA LYS A 395 -55.63 -1.57 4.85
C LYS A 395 -54.44 -2.49 5.05
N LYS A 396 -54.46 -3.16 6.22
CA LYS A 396 -53.75 -4.40 6.51
C LYS A 396 -54.27 -5.55 5.63
N GLY A 397 -53.38 -6.46 5.26
CA GLY A 397 -53.70 -7.76 4.68
C GLY A 397 -52.47 -8.67 4.78
N ASP A 398 -52.55 -9.62 5.71
CA ASP A 398 -51.52 -10.57 6.14
C ASP A 398 -51.22 -11.71 5.14
N VAL A 399 -49.98 -12.21 5.22
CA VAL A 399 -49.52 -13.61 5.17
C VAL A 399 -49.78 -14.48 3.92
N ALA A 400 -48.68 -14.97 3.31
CA ALA A 400 -48.45 -16.42 3.12
C ALA A 400 -47.03 -16.73 2.60
N THR A 401 -46.18 -17.22 3.49
CA THR A 401 -44.99 -18.04 3.20
C THR A 401 -45.37 -19.36 2.53
N LYS A 402 -44.69 -19.75 1.45
CA LYS A 402 -44.55 -21.16 1.05
C LYS A 402 -43.11 -21.51 0.70
N LYS A 403 -42.52 -22.32 1.59
CA LYS A 403 -41.38 -23.20 1.32
C LYS A 403 -41.77 -24.23 0.25
N ALA A 404 -40.85 -24.53 -0.66
CA ALA A 404 -40.84 -25.80 -1.39
C ALA A 404 -39.42 -26.35 -1.42
N LYS A 405 -39.18 -27.40 -0.63
CA LYS A 405 -38.13 -28.40 -0.84
C LYS A 405 -38.78 -29.55 -1.60
N THR A 406 -38.15 -30.07 -2.65
CA THR A 406 -38.16 -31.52 -2.89
C THR A 406 -36.93 -31.94 -3.68
N LYS A 407 -36.31 -33.02 -3.19
CA LYS A 407 -35.23 -33.78 -3.80
C LYS A 407 -35.70 -34.47 -5.09
N LYS A 408 -34.79 -34.65 -6.04
CA LYS A 408 -34.36 -35.98 -6.47
C LYS A 408 -32.92 -35.92 -6.92
#